data_AF-A0A6V7LIT2-F1
#
_entry.id   AF-A0A6V7LIT2-F1
#
_cell.length_a   1.000
_cell.length_b   1.000
_cell.length_c   1.000
_cell.angle_alpha   90.00
_cell.angle_beta   90.00
_cell.angle_gamma   90.00
#
_symmetry.space_group_name_H-M   'P 1'
#
loop_
_entity.id
_entity.type
_entity.pdbx_description
1 polymer ?
#
loop_
_entity_poly.entity_id
_entity_poly.type
_entity_poly.pdbx_seq_one_letter_code
_entity_poly.pdbx_strand_id
1 'polypeptide(L)' 'SERYLKHVYLSNWIGTKSTKAVLITISQKPLIMKACHLLIISVELFAK' A
#
# COMPACT_ATOMS: atom_id res chain seq x y z
N SER A 1 -1.15 0.94 3.12
CA SER A 1 -0.72 2.22 3.73
C SER A 1 0.58 2.64 3.07
N GLU A 2 0.70 3.89 2.64
CA GLU A 2 1.84 4.39 1.85
C GLU A 2 3.19 4.26 2.58
N ARG A 3 3.20 4.45 3.90
CA ARG A 3 4.39 4.23 4.74
C ARG A 3 4.91 2.81 4.65
N TYR A 4 4.03 1.81 4.65
CA TYR A 4 4.40 0.41 4.52
C TYR A 4 5.09 0.14 3.17
N LEU A 5 4.54 0.65 2.08
CA LEU A 5 5.14 0.52 0.74
C LEU A 5 6.52 1.16 0.67
N LYS A 6 6.71 2.33 1.30
CA LYS A 6 8.00 3.01 1.39
C LYS A 6 9.04 2.16 2.14
N HIS A 7 8.67 1.56 3.27
CA HIS A 7 9.57 0.67 4.02
C HIS A 7 9.92 -0.60 3.25
N VAL A 8 8.94 -1.19 2.56
CA VAL A 8 9.17 -2.36 1.69
C VAL A 8 10.10 -2.01 0.54
N TYR A 9 9.90 -0.86 -0.12
CA TYR A 9 10.78 -0.40 -1.20
C TYR A 9 12.22 -0.18 -0.73
N LEU A 10 12.42 0.45 0.44
CA LEU A 10 13.74 0.71 1.02
C LEU A 10 14.42 -0.52 1.63
N SER A 11 13.71 -1.64 1.78
CA SER A 11 14.32 -2.87 2.29
C SER A 11 15.25 -3.51 1.26
N ASN A 12 16.27 -4.27 1.72
CA ASN A 12 17.23 -4.90 0.82
C ASN A 12 16.70 -6.25 0.30
N TRP A 13 15.80 -6.22 -0.68
CA TRP A 13 15.16 -7.42 -1.26
C TRP A 13 15.73 -7.83 -2.62
N ILE A 14 16.54 -7.00 -3.26
CA ILE A 14 17.13 -7.25 -4.59
C ILE A 14 18.05 -8.48 -4.51
N GLY A 15 17.75 -9.50 -5.31
CA GLY A 15 18.51 -10.76 -5.34
C GLY A 15 17.98 -11.84 -4.39
N THR A 16 16.95 -11.55 -3.60
CA THR A 16 16.27 -12.57 -2.78
C THR A 16 15.17 -13.28 -3.57
N LYS A 17 14.80 -14.51 -3.17
CA LYS A 17 13.66 -15.25 -3.75
C LYS A 17 12.33 -14.47 -3.64
N SER A 18 12.27 -13.49 -2.74
CA SER A 18 11.08 -12.67 -2.45
C SER A 18 10.93 -11.45 -3.35
N THR A 19 11.87 -11.18 -4.27
CA THR A 19 11.87 -10.02 -5.19
C THR A 19 10.53 -9.88 -5.93
N LYS A 20 9.98 -10.99 -6.47
CA LYS A 20 8.71 -10.97 -7.20
C LYS A 20 7.53 -10.60 -6.30
N ALA A 21 7.48 -11.14 -5.09
CA ALA A 21 6.43 -10.86 -4.13
C ALA A 21 6.44 -9.37 -3.73
N VAL A 22 7.64 -8.81 -3.48
CA VAL A 22 7.82 -7.39 -3.16
C VAL A 22 7.34 -6.48 -4.29
N LEU A 23 7.71 -6.77 -5.54
CA LEU A 23 7.25 -6.01 -6.70
C LEU A 23 5.72 -6.04 -6.85
N ILE A 24 5.10 -7.19 -6.63
CA ILE A 24 3.64 -7.33 -6.65
C ILE A 24 3.01 -6.49 -5.53
N THR A 25 3.54 -6.56 -4.31
CA THR A 25 3.02 -5.78 -3.17
C THR A 25 3.11 -4.27 -3.40
N ILE A 26 4.18 -3.77 -4.04
CA ILE A 26 4.33 -2.34 -4.35
C ILE A 26 3.41 -1.91 -5.52
N SER A 27 3.19 -2.80 -6.48
CA SER A 27 2.37 -2.50 -7.67
C SER A 27 0.87 -2.62 -7.40
N GLN A 28 0.46 -3.27 -6.32
CA GLN A 28 -0.94 -3.42 -5.94
C GLN A 28 -1.54 -2.07 -5.54
N LYS A 29 -2.68 -1.72 -6.15
CA LYS A 29 -3.47 -0.55 -5.76
C LYS A 29 -3.94 -0.74 -4.31
N PRO A 30 -3.73 0.25 -3.41
CA PRO A 30 -4.19 0.14 -2.04
C PRO A 30 -5.69 -0.11 -2.00
N LEU A 31 -6.13 -0.98 -1.09
CA LEU A 31 -7.53 -1.30 -0.88
C LEU A 31 -8.23 -0.02 -0.35
N ILE A 32 -8.95 0.65 -1.25
CA ILE A 32 -9.67 1.88 -0.93
C ILE A 32 -11.13 1.49 -0.67
N MET A 33 -11.56 1.61 0.59
CA MET A 33 -12.97 1.47 0.93
C MET A 33 -13.71 2.72 0.45
N LYS A 34 -14.63 2.57 -0.50
CA LYS A 34 -15.47 3.67 -0.98
C LYS A 34 -16.84 3.58 -0.31
N ALA A 35 -17.25 4.59 0.46
CA ALA A 35 -18.66 4.74 0.85
C ALA A 35 -19.45 5.25 -0.35
N CYS A 36 -20.44 4.46 -0.77
CA CYS A 36 -21.40 4.82 -1.83
C CYS A 36 -20.76 5.43 -3.10
N HIS A 37 -19.54 4.99 -3.46
CA HIS A 37 -18.73 5.50 -4.59
C HIS A 37 -18.36 7.00 -4.58
N LEU A 38 -18.78 7.77 -3.56
CA LEU A 38 -18.62 9.22 -3.49
C LEU A 38 -17.47 9.64 -2.56
N LEU A 39 -17.17 8.83 -1.54
CA LEU A 39 -16.17 9.17 -0.53
C LEU A 39 -15.19 8.01 -0.33
N ILE A 40 -13.90 8.32 -0.46
CA ILE A 40 -12.82 7.41 -0.06
C ILE A 40 -12.78 7.44 1.47
N ILE A 41 -13.27 6.37 2.12
CA ILE A 41 -13.16 6.25 3.58
C ILE A 41 -11.71 5.93 3.92
N SER A 42 -10.95 6.95 4.27
CA SER A 42 -9.64 6.81 4.92
C SER A 42 -9.80 7.12 6.41
N VAL A 43 -8.86 6.64 7.24
CA VAL A 43 -8.79 6.99 8.68
C VAL A 43 -8.69 8.51 8.88
N GLU A 44 -8.16 9.24 7.89
CA GLU A 44 -8.12 10.70 7.87
C GLU A 44 -9.52 11.34 7.83
N LEU A 45 -10.53 10.64 7.29
CA LEU A 45 -11.92 11.12 7.27
C LEU A 45 -12.54 11.15 8.67
N PHE A 46 -11.99 10.38 9.61
CA PHE A 46 -12.34 10.42 11.03
C PHE A 46 -11.35 11.25 11.86
N ALA A 47 -10.26 11.73 11.24
CA ALA A 47 -9.28 12.60 11.87
C ALA A 47 -9.71 14.06 11.71
N LYS A 48 -10.71 14.46 12.53
CA LYS A 48 -11.18 15.83 12.81
C LYS A 48 -12.40 16.31 12.04
#